data_AF-A0A1V3XCU1-F1
#
_entry.id   AF-A0A1V3XCU1-F1
#
_cell.length_a   1.000
_cell.length_b   1.000
_cell.length_c   1.000
_cell.angle_alpha   90.00
_cell.angle_beta   90.00
_cell.angle_gamma   90.00
#
_symmetry.space_group_name_H-M   'P 1'
#
loop_
_entity.id
_entity.type
_entity.pdbx_description
1 polymer ?
#
loop_
_entity_poly.entity_id
_entity_poly.type
_entity_poly.pdbx_seq_one_letter_code
_entity_poly.pdbx_strand_id
1 'polypeptide(L)'
;MAVFAAAAFPNYYFTQRGPYAKEGWDYSQVADVISAHAAPGDCLLVDNTVPWRPGPIRALLATRPAAFRSLVDVERGAYGPKAGTLWDGHVAVWLTTAKINKCTTLWTITNRDKSLPDHQVGQRLSPGTAFGRTPVYQFPGYLGFHIVERWQFHYSQVVKSTR
;
A
#
# COMPACT_ATOMS: atom_id res chain seq x y z
N MET A 1 1.72 -10.82 -41.10
CA MET A 1 2.01 -10.92 -39.64
C MET A 1 2.21 -9.56 -38.98
N ALA A 2 3.08 -8.67 -39.50
CA ALA A 2 3.33 -7.35 -38.90
C ALA A 2 2.07 -6.47 -38.72
N VAL A 3 1.15 -6.49 -39.69
CA VAL A 3 -0.11 -5.72 -39.62
C VAL A 3 -1.02 -6.18 -38.48
N PHE A 4 -1.15 -7.49 -38.26
CA PHE A 4 -1.94 -8.03 -37.14
C PHE A 4 -1.29 -7.74 -35.79
N ALA A 5 0.03 -7.79 -35.70
CA ALA A 5 0.76 -7.42 -34.48
C ALA A 5 0.55 -5.94 -34.14
N ALA A 6 0.65 -5.04 -35.12
CA ALA A 6 0.40 -3.61 -34.94
C ALA A 6 -1.06 -3.33 -34.54
N ALA A 7 -2.03 -4.01 -35.17
CA ALA A 7 -3.45 -3.86 -34.85
C ALA A 7 -3.82 -4.40 -33.45
N ALA A 8 -3.15 -5.46 -32.99
CA ALA A 8 -3.37 -6.05 -31.67
C ALA A 8 -2.66 -5.28 -30.53
N PHE A 9 -1.63 -4.49 -30.85
CA PHE A 9 -0.79 -3.82 -29.86
C PHE A 9 -1.57 -2.90 -28.89
N PRO A 10 -2.52 -2.03 -29.34
CA PRO A 10 -3.26 -1.18 -28.43
C PRO A 10 -4.07 -1.99 -27.40
N ASN A 11 -4.74 -3.06 -27.83
CA ASN A 11 -5.48 -3.93 -26.91
C ASN A 11 -4.50 -4.67 -25.97
N TYR A 12 -3.46 -5.29 -26.53
CA TYR A 12 -2.45 -5.99 -25.74
C TYR A 12 -1.84 -5.10 -24.64
N TYR A 13 -1.45 -3.88 -24.99
CA TYR A 13 -0.83 -2.96 -24.05
C TYR A 13 -1.84 -2.30 -23.12
N PHE A 14 -2.86 -1.62 -23.62
CA PHE A 14 -3.74 -0.81 -22.75
C PHE A 14 -4.74 -1.65 -21.95
N THR A 15 -5.17 -2.81 -22.45
CA THR A 15 -6.24 -3.59 -21.80
C THR A 15 -5.73 -4.89 -21.16
N GLN A 16 -4.57 -5.42 -21.55
CA GLN A 16 -4.10 -6.70 -21.04
C GLN A 16 -2.82 -6.66 -20.21
N ARG A 17 -1.82 -5.86 -20.60
CA ARG A 17 -0.44 -5.93 -20.05
C ARG A 17 0.13 -4.61 -19.52
N GLY A 18 -0.53 -3.50 -19.76
CA GLY A 18 -0.13 -2.19 -19.27
C GLY A 18 -0.22 -2.11 -17.75
N PRO A 19 0.42 -1.09 -17.13
CA PRO A 19 0.53 -0.97 -15.68
C PRO A 19 -0.81 -0.99 -14.94
N TYR A 20 -1.87 -0.52 -15.59
CA TYR A 20 -3.23 -0.39 -15.06
C TYR A 20 -4.26 -1.27 -15.79
N ALA A 21 -3.80 -2.20 -16.63
CA ALA A 21 -4.64 -2.98 -17.55
C ALA A 21 -5.67 -3.88 -16.83
N LYS A 22 -5.45 -4.16 -15.55
CA LYS A 22 -6.43 -4.85 -14.70
C LYS A 22 -7.23 -3.81 -13.95
N GLU A 23 -8.25 -3.25 -14.60
CA GLU A 23 -9.26 -2.40 -13.94
C GLU A 23 -8.65 -1.22 -13.15
N GLY A 24 -7.55 -0.63 -13.62
CA GLY A 24 -6.91 0.52 -12.98
C GLY A 24 -5.99 0.19 -11.79
N TRP A 25 -5.75 -1.10 -11.49
CA TRP A 25 -5.05 -1.50 -10.26
C TRP A 25 -3.58 -1.10 -10.28
N ASP A 26 -3.09 -0.61 -9.15
CA ASP A 26 -1.71 -0.13 -8.97
C ASP A 26 -0.87 -1.02 -8.05
N TYR A 27 -1.31 -2.26 -7.80
CA TYR A 27 -0.67 -3.21 -6.87
C TYR A 27 0.79 -3.48 -7.23
N SER A 28 1.12 -3.57 -8.51
CA SER A 28 2.50 -3.77 -8.97
C SER A 28 3.37 -2.58 -8.61
N GLN A 29 2.91 -1.35 -8.85
CA GLN A 29 3.68 -0.14 -8.56
C GLN A 29 3.87 0.08 -7.07
N VAL A 30 2.83 -0.22 -6.26
CA VAL A 30 2.94 -0.26 -4.81
C VAL A 30 4.00 -1.27 -4.37
N ALA A 31 3.94 -2.49 -4.89
CA ALA A 31 4.92 -3.54 -4.58
C ALA A 31 6.34 -3.17 -5.03
N ASP A 32 6.49 -2.48 -6.16
CA ASP A 32 7.79 -2.04 -6.69
C ASP A 32 8.40 -0.95 -5.80
N VAL A 33 7.61 0.03 -5.32
CA VAL A 33 8.10 1.02 -4.35
C VAL A 33 8.52 0.36 -3.05
N ILE A 34 7.71 -0.56 -2.52
CA ILE A 34 8.07 -1.29 -1.31
C ILE A 34 9.36 -2.10 -1.50
N SER A 35 9.48 -2.82 -2.62
CA SER A 35 10.67 -3.63 -2.91
C SER A 35 11.93 -2.78 -3.09
N ALA A 36 11.80 -1.57 -3.65
CA ALA A 36 12.93 -0.68 -3.92
C ALA A 36 13.38 0.13 -2.71
N HIS A 37 12.46 0.48 -1.79
CA HIS A 37 12.73 1.47 -0.75
C HIS A 37 12.62 0.96 0.69
N ALA A 38 11.89 -0.13 0.94
CA ALA A 38 11.70 -0.65 2.29
C ALA A 38 12.86 -1.53 2.72
N ALA A 39 13.26 -1.42 3.99
CA ALA A 39 14.29 -2.26 4.58
C ALA A 39 13.66 -3.51 5.25
N PRO A 40 14.38 -4.65 5.30
CA PRO A 40 13.93 -5.78 6.10
C PRO A 40 13.72 -5.39 7.57
N GLY A 41 12.57 -5.75 8.13
CA GLY A 41 12.18 -5.39 9.49
C GLY A 41 11.38 -4.09 9.61
N ASP A 42 11.28 -3.28 8.56
CA ASP A 42 10.34 -2.16 8.53
C ASP A 42 8.90 -2.68 8.70
N CYS A 43 8.03 -1.87 9.31
CA CYS A 43 6.66 -2.29 9.57
C CYS A 43 5.70 -1.82 8.47
N LEU A 44 4.70 -2.65 8.19
CA LEU A 44 3.68 -2.41 7.18
C LEU A 44 2.31 -2.19 7.85
N LEU A 45 1.64 -1.13 7.43
CA LEU A 45 0.25 -0.81 7.72
C LEU A 45 -0.54 -0.76 6.42
N VAL A 46 -1.76 -1.29 6.44
CA VAL A 46 -2.65 -1.24 5.28
C VAL A 46 -3.99 -0.72 5.75
N ASP A 47 -4.40 0.43 5.22
CA ASP A 47 -5.59 1.15 5.65
C ASP A 47 -6.91 0.45 5.31
N ASN A 48 -7.47 -0.34 6.23
CA ASN A 48 -8.76 -1.01 6.01
C ASN A 48 -9.99 -0.11 6.25
N THR A 49 -9.80 1.20 6.36
CA THR A 49 -10.89 2.18 6.54
C THR A 49 -11.28 2.91 5.24
N VAL A 50 -10.53 2.68 4.16
CA VAL A 50 -10.79 3.28 2.85
C VAL A 50 -11.39 2.27 1.86
N PRO A 51 -12.18 2.72 0.86
CA PRO A 51 -12.70 1.83 -0.17
C PRO A 51 -11.58 1.27 -1.07
N TRP A 52 -11.39 -0.05 -1.07
CA TRP A 52 -10.44 -0.76 -1.92
C TRP A 52 -11.08 -1.29 -3.20
N ARG A 53 -10.36 -1.19 -4.32
CA ARG A 53 -10.76 -1.72 -5.63
C ARG A 53 -9.57 -2.41 -6.30
N PRO A 54 -9.65 -3.72 -6.62
CA PRO A 54 -10.68 -4.68 -6.24
C PRO A 54 -10.58 -5.02 -4.74
N GLY A 55 -11.61 -5.64 -4.17
CA GLY A 55 -11.68 -5.87 -2.71
C GLY A 55 -10.67 -6.92 -2.21
N PRO A 56 -10.81 -7.33 -0.94
CA PRO A 56 -10.46 -6.56 0.25
C PRO A 56 -8.98 -6.13 0.26
N ILE A 57 -8.62 -5.21 1.15
CA ILE A 57 -7.27 -4.63 1.28
C ILE A 57 -6.08 -5.61 1.18
N ARG A 58 -6.25 -6.82 1.71
CA ARG A 58 -5.23 -7.87 1.76
C ARG A 58 -4.95 -8.53 0.40
N ALA A 59 -5.80 -8.32 -0.60
CA ALA A 59 -5.58 -8.78 -1.97
C ALA A 59 -4.30 -8.17 -2.58
N LEU A 60 -4.01 -6.90 -2.25
CA LEU A 60 -2.78 -6.22 -2.68
C LEU A 60 -1.53 -7.00 -2.24
N LEU A 61 -1.49 -7.39 -0.96
CA LEU A 61 -0.35 -8.11 -0.40
C LEU A 61 -0.22 -9.52 -0.96
N ALA A 62 -1.34 -10.20 -1.18
CA ALA A 62 -1.36 -11.56 -1.70
C ALA A 62 -1.02 -11.63 -3.21
N THR A 63 -1.17 -10.53 -3.94
CA THR A 63 -0.83 -10.48 -5.38
C THR A 63 0.69 -10.44 -5.60
N ARG A 64 1.44 -9.79 -4.69
CA ARG A 64 2.92 -9.65 -4.78
C ARG A 64 3.60 -9.97 -3.44
N PRO A 65 3.44 -11.19 -2.89
CA PRO A 65 3.84 -11.51 -1.52
C PRO A 65 5.36 -11.41 -1.29
N ALA A 66 6.17 -11.54 -2.35
CA ALA A 66 7.62 -11.38 -2.25
C ALA A 66 8.04 -9.96 -1.83
N ALA A 67 7.32 -8.93 -2.28
CA ALA A 67 7.63 -7.52 -1.95
C ALA A 67 7.45 -7.23 -0.46
N PHE A 68 6.49 -7.88 0.19
CA PHE A 68 6.13 -7.61 1.58
C PHE A 68 6.74 -8.60 2.58
N ARG A 69 7.39 -9.66 2.12
CA ARG A 69 7.87 -10.77 2.97
C ARG A 69 8.88 -10.32 4.03
N SER A 70 9.72 -9.35 3.70
CA SER A 70 10.74 -8.81 4.61
C SER A 70 10.16 -7.80 5.62
N LEU A 71 8.91 -7.37 5.44
CA LEU A 71 8.25 -6.40 6.31
C LEU A 71 7.48 -7.08 7.44
N VAL A 72 7.35 -6.35 8.54
CA VAL A 72 6.52 -6.75 9.67
C VAL A 72 5.11 -6.18 9.46
N ASP A 73 4.21 -6.98 8.93
CA ASP A 73 2.79 -6.66 8.85
C ASP A 73 2.14 -6.72 10.25
N VAL A 74 2.08 -5.57 10.91
CA VAL A 74 1.65 -5.48 12.31
C VAL A 74 0.15 -5.74 12.48
N GLU A 75 -0.62 -5.50 11.42
CA GLU A 75 -2.08 -5.68 11.35
C GLU A 75 -2.49 -7.05 10.82
N ARG A 76 -1.55 -7.96 10.52
CA ARG A 76 -1.88 -9.29 10.01
C ARG A 76 -2.66 -10.10 11.04
N GLY A 77 -3.85 -10.55 10.66
CA GLY A 77 -4.69 -11.44 11.43
C GLY A 77 -4.41 -12.92 11.13
N ALA A 78 -5.46 -13.74 11.18
CA ALA A 78 -5.37 -15.16 10.87
C ALA A 78 -4.81 -15.39 9.46
N TYR A 79 -3.93 -16.37 9.32
CA TYR A 79 -3.34 -16.71 8.02
C TYR A 79 -4.39 -17.35 7.10
N GLY A 80 -4.61 -16.75 5.94
CA GLY A 80 -5.75 -17.05 5.06
C GLY A 80 -5.88 -18.54 4.71
N PRO A 81 -4.83 -19.18 4.16
CA PRO A 81 -4.88 -20.59 3.81
C PRO A 81 -5.18 -21.53 4.98
N LYS A 82 -4.76 -21.19 6.21
CA LYS A 82 -5.11 -21.97 7.42
C LYS A 82 -6.55 -21.73 7.89
N ALA A 83 -7.11 -20.56 7.59
CA ALA A 83 -8.48 -20.20 7.91
C ALA A 83 -9.50 -20.57 6.81
N GLY A 84 -9.05 -21.17 5.70
CA GLY A 84 -9.90 -21.47 4.55
C GLY A 84 -10.34 -20.22 3.77
N THR A 85 -9.61 -19.11 3.91
CA THR A 85 -9.89 -17.83 3.22
C THR A 85 -8.82 -17.51 2.19
N LEU A 86 -9.19 -16.78 1.13
CA LEU A 86 -8.25 -16.38 0.07
C LEU A 86 -7.16 -15.42 0.58
N TRP A 87 -7.48 -14.62 1.59
CA TRP A 87 -6.63 -13.57 2.14
C TRP A 87 -6.45 -13.72 3.65
N ASP A 88 -5.35 -13.17 4.16
CA ASP A 88 -5.13 -13.04 5.59
C ASP A 88 -6.20 -12.16 6.24
N GLY A 89 -6.45 -12.40 7.53
CA GLY A 89 -7.26 -11.50 8.34
C GLY A 89 -6.59 -10.13 8.52
N HIS A 90 -7.38 -9.16 8.95
CA HIS A 90 -6.88 -7.82 9.28
C HIS A 90 -7.28 -7.47 10.72
N VAL A 91 -6.30 -7.07 11.52
CA VAL A 91 -6.46 -6.61 12.89
C VAL A 91 -6.43 -5.10 12.87
N ALA A 92 -7.40 -4.47 13.52
CA ALA A 92 -7.49 -3.03 13.58
C ALA A 92 -6.25 -2.38 14.23
N VAL A 93 -5.78 -1.27 13.64
CA VAL A 93 -4.56 -0.57 14.05
C VAL A 93 -4.47 -0.27 15.55
N TRP A 94 -5.58 0.10 16.20
CA TRP A 94 -5.60 0.46 17.62
C TRP A 94 -5.28 -0.71 18.55
N LEU A 95 -5.48 -1.96 18.10
CA LEU A 95 -5.09 -3.17 18.82
C LEU A 95 -3.63 -3.56 18.58
N THR A 96 -2.92 -2.85 17.69
CA THR A 96 -1.55 -3.18 17.27
C THR A 96 -0.54 -2.11 17.64
N THR A 97 -0.94 -1.06 18.37
CA THR A 97 -0.08 0.05 18.82
C THR A 97 1.20 -0.41 19.53
N ALA A 98 1.11 -1.46 20.35
CA ALA A 98 2.28 -2.05 21.01
C ALA A 98 3.28 -2.69 20.02
N LYS A 99 2.81 -3.22 18.88
CA LYS A 99 3.68 -3.69 17.79
C LYS A 99 4.28 -2.52 17.03
N ILE A 100 3.46 -1.52 16.69
CA ILE A 100 3.88 -0.29 16.00
C ILE A 100 4.99 0.42 16.80
N ASN A 101 4.88 0.45 18.12
CA ASN A 101 5.87 1.07 19.00
C ASN A 101 7.25 0.39 18.98
N LYS A 102 7.39 -0.80 18.39
CA LYS A 102 8.69 -1.47 18.18
C LYS A 102 9.35 -1.11 16.84
N CYS A 103 8.62 -0.41 15.96
CA CYS A 103 9.07 -0.04 14.64
C CYS A 103 9.81 1.31 14.67
N THR A 104 10.68 1.56 13.70
CA THR A 104 11.32 2.87 13.45
C THR A 104 10.84 3.50 12.15
N THR A 105 10.51 2.66 11.17
CA THR A 105 9.93 3.03 9.88
C THR A 105 8.60 2.34 9.69
N LEU A 106 7.59 3.08 9.23
CA LEU A 106 6.30 2.56 8.83
C LEU A 106 6.07 2.83 7.34
N TRP A 107 5.60 1.80 6.65
CA TRP A 107 5.06 1.88 5.30
C TRP A 107 3.56 1.72 5.39
N THR A 108 2.82 2.78 5.06
CA THR A 108 1.35 2.77 5.06
C THR A 108 0.83 2.81 3.63
N ILE A 109 -0.05 1.88 3.28
CA ILE A 109 -0.75 1.88 1.99
C ILE A 109 -2.21 2.27 2.24
N THR A 110 -2.68 3.31 1.55
CA THR A 110 -4.04 3.87 1.68
C THR A 110 -4.51 4.43 0.34
N ASN A 111 -5.69 5.07 0.29
CA ASN A 111 -6.25 5.64 -0.93
C ASN A 111 -5.53 6.90 -1.38
N ARG A 112 -5.41 7.07 -2.69
CA ARG A 112 -4.84 8.25 -3.34
C ARG A 112 -5.49 9.54 -2.85
N ASP A 113 -4.68 10.56 -2.61
CA ASP A 113 -5.11 11.95 -2.45
C ASP A 113 -4.78 12.75 -3.71
N LYS A 114 -5.81 13.11 -4.48
CA LYS A 114 -5.65 13.84 -5.75
C LYS A 114 -5.25 15.31 -5.57
N SER A 115 -5.33 15.83 -4.35
CA SER A 115 -4.93 17.22 -4.04
C SER A 115 -3.43 17.36 -3.80
N LEU A 116 -2.70 16.24 -3.73
CA LEU A 116 -1.28 16.21 -3.43
C LEU A 116 -0.47 15.80 -4.68
N PRO A 117 0.80 16.26 -4.80
CA PRO A 117 1.70 15.84 -5.88
C PRO A 117 1.93 14.33 -5.94
N ASP A 118 2.29 13.84 -7.13
CA ASP A 118 2.49 12.41 -7.38
C ASP A 118 3.63 11.80 -6.55
N HIS A 119 4.66 12.57 -6.21
CA HIS A 119 5.71 12.16 -5.27
C HIS A 119 6.18 13.36 -4.45
N GLN A 120 6.41 13.16 -3.15
CA GLN A 120 6.90 14.18 -2.24
C GLN A 120 7.87 13.57 -1.22
N VAL A 121 8.96 14.30 -0.95
CA VAL A 121 9.93 14.02 0.11
C VAL A 121 10.03 15.26 1.00
N GLY A 122 10.13 15.09 2.31
CA GLY A 122 10.36 16.19 3.24
C GLY A 122 10.62 15.72 4.66
N GLN A 123 11.02 16.65 5.53
CA GLN A 123 11.27 16.32 6.94
C GLN A 123 9.97 15.99 7.69
N ARG A 124 8.86 16.64 7.34
CA ARG A 124 7.54 16.41 7.95
C ARG A 124 6.44 16.84 7.00
N LEU A 125 5.94 15.92 6.20
CA LEU A 125 4.87 16.19 5.24
C LEU A 125 3.51 16.23 5.93
N SER A 126 2.62 17.09 5.45
CA SER A 126 1.21 17.07 5.85
C SER A 126 0.58 15.74 5.42
N PRO A 127 -0.24 15.10 6.28
CA PRO A 127 -0.96 13.89 5.93
C PRO A 127 -2.09 14.11 4.91
N GLY A 128 -2.41 15.36 4.55
CA GLY A 128 -3.57 15.65 3.73
C GLY A 128 -4.88 15.55 4.52
N THR A 129 -5.99 15.85 3.85
CA THR A 129 -7.29 16.00 4.52
C THR A 129 -7.96 14.66 4.82
N ALA A 130 -7.83 13.69 3.91
CA ALA A 130 -8.43 12.37 4.04
C ALA A 130 -7.58 11.46 4.93
N PHE A 131 -6.33 11.20 4.56
CA PHE A 131 -5.45 10.29 5.28
C PHE A 131 -5.18 10.75 6.72
N GLY A 132 -5.07 12.06 6.97
CA GLY A 132 -4.90 12.63 8.31
C GLY A 132 -6.01 12.30 9.32
N ARG A 133 -7.17 11.85 8.85
CA ARG A 133 -8.33 11.46 9.68
C ARG A 133 -8.44 9.95 9.90
N THR A 134 -7.58 9.17 9.25
CA THR A 134 -7.63 7.71 9.32
C THR A 134 -6.97 7.21 10.60
N PRO A 135 -7.48 6.13 11.23
CA PRO A 135 -6.82 5.52 12.38
C PRO A 135 -5.38 5.09 12.08
N VAL A 136 -5.10 4.60 10.87
CA VAL A 136 -3.76 4.15 10.46
C VAL A 136 -2.74 5.29 10.33
N TYR A 137 -3.18 6.54 10.30
CA TYR A 137 -2.31 7.71 10.49
C TYR A 137 -2.28 8.17 11.96
N GLN A 138 -3.45 8.31 12.58
CA GLN A 138 -3.58 8.91 13.91
C GLN A 138 -2.86 8.11 15.00
N PHE A 139 -3.01 6.79 15.02
CA PHE A 139 -2.40 5.94 16.05
C PHE A 139 -0.87 5.93 15.99
N PRO A 140 -0.23 5.76 14.82
CA PRO A 140 1.20 6.02 14.69
C PRO A 140 1.60 7.45 15.04
N GLY A 141 0.77 8.44 14.70
CA GLY A 141 1.01 9.84 15.04
C GLY A 141 1.15 10.07 16.56
N TYR A 142 0.33 9.40 17.38
CA TYR A 142 0.46 9.43 18.84
C TYR A 142 1.77 8.82 19.36
N LEU A 143 2.41 7.94 18.57
CA LEU A 143 3.70 7.32 18.87
C LEU A 143 4.90 8.11 18.31
N GLY A 144 4.65 9.31 17.77
CA GLY A 144 5.68 10.22 17.25
C GLY A 144 5.99 10.05 15.76
N PHE A 145 5.33 9.13 15.07
CA PHE A 145 5.55 8.95 13.64
C PHE A 145 5.05 10.15 12.84
N HIS A 146 5.84 10.54 11.84
CA HIS A 146 5.51 11.60 10.91
C HIS A 146 5.94 11.22 9.51
N ILE A 147 5.24 11.75 8.51
CA ILE A 147 5.46 11.40 7.12
C ILE A 147 6.74 12.07 6.61
N VAL A 148 7.62 11.29 6.01
CA VAL A 148 8.86 11.78 5.38
C VAL A 148 8.84 11.64 3.87
N GLU A 149 8.05 10.71 3.34
CA GLU A 149 7.96 10.48 1.90
C GLU A 149 6.60 9.88 1.51
N ARG A 150 6.13 10.20 0.31
CA ARG A 150 4.83 9.74 -0.20
C ARG A 150 4.81 9.64 -1.72
N TRP A 151 4.19 8.58 -2.24
CA TRP A 151 3.91 8.33 -3.65
C TRP A 151 2.41 8.18 -3.88
N GLN A 152 1.86 8.85 -4.88
CA GLN A 152 0.47 8.69 -5.34
C GLN A 152 0.45 7.81 -6.61
N PHE A 153 -0.49 6.88 -6.66
CA PHE A 153 -0.75 6.03 -7.82
C PHE A 153 -2.17 6.26 -8.34
N HIS A 154 -2.73 5.29 -9.06
CA HIS A 154 -4.04 5.46 -9.69
C HIS A 154 -5.18 5.50 -8.65
N TYR A 155 -5.20 4.53 -7.74
CA TYR A 155 -6.18 4.41 -6.66
C TYR A 155 -5.57 4.51 -5.26
N SER A 156 -4.32 4.11 -5.11
CA SER A 156 -3.63 4.06 -3.82
C SER A 156 -2.53 5.11 -3.71
N GLN A 157 -2.03 5.25 -2.50
CA GLN A 157 -0.78 5.93 -2.19
C GLN A 157 0.04 5.07 -1.23
N VAL A 158 1.35 5.21 -1.31
CA VAL A 158 2.30 4.65 -0.35
C VAL A 158 2.90 5.79 0.44
N VAL A 159 2.93 5.66 1.75
CA VAL A 159 3.42 6.68 2.67
C VAL A 159 4.49 6.07 3.56
N LYS A 160 5.67 6.68 3.58
CA LYS A 160 6.75 6.36 4.52
C LYS A 160 6.69 7.32 5.70
N SER A 161 6.60 6.77 6.90
CA SER A 161 6.68 7.53 8.14
C SER A 161 7.83 7.06 9.02
N THR A 162 8.48 7.98 9.71
CA THR A 162 9.56 7.68 10.67
C THR A 162 9.30 8.41 11.99
N ARG A 163 10.03 8.05 13.03
CA ARG A 163 10.04 8.76 14.31
C ARG A 163 11.47 9.02 14.77
#